data_AF-A0A9P3UMQ1-F1
#
_entry.id   AF-A0A9P3UMQ1-F1
#
_cell.length_a   1.000
_cell.length_b   1.000
_cell.length_c   1.000
_cell.angle_alpha   90.00
_cell.angle_beta   90.00
_cell.angle_gamma   90.00
#
_symmetry.space_group_name_H-M   'P 1'
#
loop_
_entity.id
_entity.type
_entity.pdbx_description
1 polymer ?
#
loop_
_entity_poly.entity_id
_entity_poly.type
_entity_poly.pdbx_seq_one_letter_code
_entity_poly.pdbx_strand_id
1 'polypeptide(L)'
;MGALMGGGVGLTIGFLFGTWSIIRGGAGPRGFMATLSQYMLSSAATFSFFLAIGSVIRTDPLVAPHLQAAQLQLLAPAMNVRTKAEGFRLMRARWEAERNR
;
A
#
# COMPACT_ATOMS: atom_id res chain seq x y z
N MET A 1 10.66 3.41 1.89
CA MET A 1 9.36 2.77 1.55
C MET A 1 9.37 2.09 0.19
N GLY A 2 9.97 2.68 -0.85
CA GLY A 2 9.92 2.12 -2.21
C GLY A 2 10.55 0.74 -2.40
N ALA A 3 11.66 0.44 -1.73
CA ALA A 3 12.28 -0.89 -1.81
C ALA A 3 11.36 -2.01 -1.30
N LEU A 4 10.74 -1.83 -0.13
CA LEU A 4 9.83 -2.82 0.46
C LEU A 4 8.56 -3.01 -0.38
N MET A 5 7.96 -1.91 -0.87
CA MET A 5 6.79 -2.02 -1.74
C MET A 5 7.15 -2.63 -3.10
N GLY A 6 8.29 -2.27 -3.68
CA GLY A 6 8.80 -2.84 -4.91
C GLY A 6 9.06 -4.34 -4.79
N GLY A 7 9.59 -4.78 -3.65
CA GLY A 7 9.78 -6.21 -3.36
C GLY A 7 8.46 -6.96 -3.27
N GLY A 8 7.48 -6.41 -2.55
CA GLY A 8 6.15 -7.00 -2.45
C GLY A 8 5.44 -7.15 -3.80
N VAL A 9 5.45 -6.08 -4.61
CA VAL A 9 4.85 -6.08 -5.96
C VAL A 9 5.62 -7.02 -6.90
N GLY A 10 6.95 -6.98 -6.87
CA GLY A 10 7.76 -7.83 -7.72
C GLY A 10 7.61 -9.32 -7.40
N LEU A 11 7.44 -9.68 -6.12
CA LEU A 11 7.12 -11.06 -5.72
C LEU A 11 5.75 -11.51 -6.23
N THR A 12 4.72 -10.68 -6.14
CA THR A 12 3.36 -11.04 -6.61
C THR A 12 3.28 -11.15 -8.13
N ILE A 13 3.85 -10.17 -8.86
CA ILE A 13 3.91 -10.20 -10.33
C ILE A 13 4.76 -11.38 -10.80
N GLY A 14 5.92 -11.61 -10.17
CA GLY A 14 6.78 -12.75 -10.49
C GLY A 14 6.13 -14.10 -10.18
N PHE A 15 5.28 -14.18 -9.15
CA PHE A 15 4.48 -15.37 -8.89
C PHE A 15 3.42 -15.61 -9.97
N LEU A 16 2.73 -14.56 -10.41
CA LEU A 16 1.70 -14.64 -11.45
C LEU A 16 2.30 -15.09 -12.79
N PHE A 17 3.34 -14.39 -13.25
CA PHE A 17 4.02 -14.73 -14.50
C PHE A 17 4.80 -16.03 -14.42
N GLY A 18 5.43 -16.32 -13.28
CA GLY A 18 6.15 -17.57 -13.06
C GLY A 18 5.21 -18.77 -13.12
N THR A 19 4.07 -18.71 -12.42
CA THR A 19 3.06 -19.78 -12.45
C THR A 19 2.47 -19.93 -13.85
N TRP A 20 2.16 -18.84 -14.52
CA TRP A 20 1.66 -18.86 -15.90
C TRP A 20 2.66 -19.48 -16.89
N SER A 21 3.94 -19.11 -16.77
CA SER A 21 5.02 -19.64 -17.59
C SER A 21 5.20 -21.15 -17.37
N ILE A 22 5.07 -21.62 -16.13
CA ILE A 22 5.21 -23.04 -15.81
C ILE A 22 4.01 -23.85 -16.32
N ILE A 23 2.78 -23.34 -16.20
CA ILE A 23 1.59 -24.01 -16.73
C ILE A 23 1.68 -24.14 -18.26
N ARG A 24 2.21 -23.13 -18.96
CA ARG A 24 2.27 -23.11 -20.42
C ARG A 24 3.51 -23.79 -21.01
N GLY A 25 4.68 -23.59 -20.41
CA GLY A 25 5.98 -24.05 -20.93
C GLY A 25 6.57 -25.25 -20.17
N GLY A 26 5.91 -25.71 -19.11
CA GLY A 26 6.44 -26.71 -18.20
C GLY A 26 7.42 -26.13 -17.17
N ALA A 27 7.65 -26.88 -16.10
CA ALA A 27 8.51 -26.47 -14.97
C ALA A 27 10.01 -26.36 -15.31
N GLY A 28 10.40 -26.72 -16.54
CA GLY A 28 11.79 -26.79 -16.98
C GLY A 28 12.59 -27.91 -16.29
N PRO A 29 13.85 -28.13 -16.72
CA PRO A 29 14.70 -29.20 -16.18
C PRO A 29 15.12 -28.98 -14.72
N ARG A 30 14.97 -27.75 -14.20
CA ARG A 30 15.30 -27.38 -12.82
C ARG A 30 14.14 -27.55 -11.84
N GLY A 31 12.97 -27.99 -12.31
CA GLY A 31 11.78 -28.21 -11.50
C GLY A 31 11.01 -26.94 -11.14
N PHE A 32 9.78 -27.12 -10.62
CA PHE A 32 8.78 -26.06 -10.45
C PHE A 32 9.24 -24.93 -9.53
N MET A 33 9.81 -25.30 -8.38
CA MET A 33 10.22 -24.31 -7.36
C MET A 33 11.39 -23.46 -7.82
N ALA A 34 12.34 -24.03 -8.59
CA ALA A 34 13.49 -23.29 -9.08
C ALA A 34 13.10 -22.27 -10.15
N THR A 35 12.26 -22.65 -11.12
CA THR A 35 11.74 -21.70 -12.12
C THR A 35 10.88 -20.63 -11.46
N LEU A 36 9.92 -21.02 -10.60
CA LEU A 36 9.03 -20.06 -9.95
C LEU A 36 9.80 -19.04 -9.10
N SER A 37 10.71 -19.52 -8.24
CA SER A 37 11.53 -18.63 -7.39
C SER A 37 12.41 -17.71 -8.22
N GLN A 38 12.91 -18.15 -9.38
CA GLN A 38 13.71 -17.30 -10.26
C GLN A 38 12.89 -16.16 -10.87
N TYR A 39 11.65 -16.40 -11.31
CA TYR A 39 10.74 -15.34 -11.77
C TYR A 39 10.39 -14.37 -10.64
N MET A 40 10.08 -14.89 -9.46
CA MET A 40 9.75 -14.10 -8.26
C MET A 40 10.92 -13.22 -7.83
N LEU A 41 12.12 -13.79 -7.72
CA LEU A 41 13.29 -13.11 -7.18
C LEU A 41 13.86 -12.10 -8.19
N SER A 42 13.87 -12.43 -9.49
CA SER A 42 14.24 -11.48 -10.55
C SER A 42 13.30 -10.27 -10.59
N SER A 43 11.99 -10.50 -10.51
CA SER A 43 10.99 -9.42 -10.53
C SER A 43 11.06 -8.59 -9.25
N ALA A 44 11.17 -9.24 -8.08
CA ALA A 44 11.36 -8.55 -6.81
C ALA A 44 12.60 -7.66 -6.83
N ALA A 45 13.73 -8.14 -7.36
CA ALA A 45 14.97 -7.38 -7.42
C ALA A 45 14.82 -6.11 -8.28
N THR A 46 14.25 -6.20 -9.48
CA THR A 46 14.13 -5.05 -10.39
C THR A 46 13.17 -4.00 -9.85
N PHE A 47 11.97 -4.41 -9.42
CA PHE A 47 11.00 -3.48 -8.87
C PHE A 47 11.50 -2.86 -7.55
N SER A 48 12.13 -3.64 -6.67
CA SER A 48 12.75 -3.09 -5.45
C SER A 48 13.83 -2.06 -5.78
N PHE A 49 14.69 -2.33 -6.76
CA PHE A 49 15.78 -1.44 -7.14
C PHE A 49 15.28 -0.11 -7.69
N PHE A 50 14.39 -0.14 -8.69
CA PHE A 50 13.87 1.09 -9.31
C PHE A 50 13.00 1.91 -8.35
N LEU A 51 12.15 1.24 -7.55
CA LEU A 51 11.34 1.95 -6.57
C LEU A 51 12.17 2.43 -5.37
N ALA A 52 13.28 1.77 -5.04
CA ALA A 52 14.22 2.29 -4.03
C ALA A 52 14.83 3.63 -4.49
N ILE A 53 15.31 3.70 -5.73
CA ILE A 53 15.87 4.93 -6.30
C ILE A 53 14.81 6.04 -6.33
N GLY A 54 13.61 5.74 -6.85
CA GLY A 54 12.51 6.69 -6.85
C GLY A 54 12.10 7.15 -5.44
N SER A 55 12.20 6.26 -4.45
CA SER A 55 11.96 6.60 -3.05
C SER A 55 13.01 7.59 -2.54
N VAL A 56 14.29 7.41 -2.87
CA VAL A 56 15.38 8.30 -2.44
C VAL A 56 15.23 9.68 -3.07
N ILE A 57 15.02 9.73 -4.40
CA ILE A 57 14.83 10.99 -5.15
C ILE A 57 13.62 11.77 -4.63
N ARG A 58 12.51 11.08 -4.34
CA ARG A 58 11.30 11.74 -3.81
C ARG A 58 11.44 12.19 -2.35
N THR A 59 12.36 11.60 -1.59
CA THR A 59 12.57 11.96 -0.18
C THR A 59 13.48 13.16 0.05
N ASP A 60 13.99 13.84 -1.00
CA ASP A 60 14.59 15.16 -0.82
C ASP A 60 13.51 16.14 -0.31
N PRO A 61 13.54 16.54 0.97
CA PRO A 61 12.49 17.37 1.52
C PRO A 61 12.74 18.82 1.09
N LEU A 62 11.88 19.35 0.22
CA LEU A 62 11.72 20.81 0.09
C LEU A 62 11.16 21.43 1.40
N VAL A 63 10.61 20.60 2.29
CA VAL A 63 10.02 20.99 3.58
C VAL A 63 10.55 20.07 4.67
N ALA A 64 11.16 20.64 5.70
CA ALA A 64 11.75 19.90 6.80
C ALA A 64 10.75 18.91 7.46
N PRO A 65 11.20 17.71 7.85
CA PRO A 65 10.31 16.62 8.32
C PRO A 65 9.47 16.99 9.55
N HIS A 66 9.92 17.94 10.37
CA HIS A 66 9.15 18.46 11.51
C HIS A 66 7.96 19.33 11.07
N LEU A 67 8.10 20.10 9.98
CA LEU A 67 7.02 20.92 9.43
C LEU A 67 5.97 20.05 8.74
N GLN A 68 6.37 18.95 8.10
CA GLN A 68 5.42 18.05 7.44
C GLN A 68 4.61 17.23 8.45
N ALA A 69 5.21 16.82 9.57
CA ALA A 69 4.49 16.22 10.70
C ALA A 69 3.52 17.23 11.35
N ALA A 70 3.93 18.49 11.53
CA ALA A 70 3.06 19.55 12.02
C ALA A 70 1.91 19.85 11.05
N GLN A 71 2.17 19.84 9.74
CA GLN A 71 1.16 20.06 8.71
C GLN A 71 0.12 18.93 8.67
N LEU A 72 0.54 17.68 8.82
CA LEU A 72 -0.38 16.53 8.95
C LEU A 72 -1.20 16.60 10.24
N GLN A 73 -0.62 17.06 11.36
CA GLN A 73 -1.37 17.31 12.60
C GLN A 73 -2.37 18.46 12.47
N LEU A 74 -2.03 19.52 11.73
CA LEU A 74 -2.90 20.68 11.49
C LEU A 74 -4.01 20.40 10.46
N LEU A 75 -3.79 19.49 9.51
CA LEU A 75 -4.81 19.03 8.54
C LEU A 75 -5.64 17.84 9.06
N ALA A 76 -5.22 17.17 10.14
CA ALA A 76 -5.95 16.06 10.76
C ALA A 76 -7.23 16.38 11.57
N PRO A 77 -7.58 17.62 12.00
CA PRO A 77 -8.75 17.80 12.84
C PRO A 77 -10.08 17.66 12.06
N ALA A 78 -10.07 17.49 10.74
CA ALA A 78 -11.30 17.39 9.95
C ALA A 78 -11.82 15.97 9.69
N MET A 79 -11.04 14.89 9.90
CA MET A 79 -11.45 13.55 9.43
C MET A 79 -11.51 12.41 10.46
N ASN A 80 -11.01 12.53 11.69
CA ASN A 80 -10.91 11.34 12.56
C ASN A 80 -11.29 11.47 14.04
N VAL A 81 -12.05 12.49 14.43
CA VAL A 81 -12.63 12.53 15.79
C VAL A 81 -14.13 12.82 15.73
N ARG A 82 -14.89 11.98 15.01
CA ARG A 82 -16.33 11.85 15.26
C ARG A 82 -16.49 11.00 16.50
N THR A 83 -16.40 11.64 17.66
CA THR A 83 -16.57 10.99 18.96
C THR A 83 -17.92 10.28 19.01
N LYS A 84 -17.98 9.09 19.63
CA LYS A 84 -19.24 8.34 19.78
C LYS A 84 -20.36 9.19 20.39
N ALA A 85 -20.01 10.19 21.20
CA ALA A 85 -20.92 11.19 21.76
C ALA A 85 -21.61 12.04 20.68
N GLU A 86 -20.89 12.52 19.66
CA GLU A 86 -21.50 13.27 18.54
C GLU A 86 -22.43 12.41 17.70
N GLY A 87 -22.06 11.15 17.47
CA GLY A 87 -22.92 10.17 16.79
C GLY A 87 -24.26 9.97 17.50
N PHE A 88 -24.23 9.85 18.83
CA PHE A 88 -25.44 9.70 19.64
C PHE A 88 -26.34 10.94 19.61
N ARG A 89 -25.75 12.15 19.65
CA ARG A 89 -26.51 13.41 19.56
C ARG A 89 -27.20 13.57 18.21
N LEU A 90 -26.52 13.20 17.12
CA LEU A 90 -27.08 13.22 15.76
C LEU A 90 -28.23 12.22 15.59
N MET A 91 -28.11 11.01 16.15
CA MET A 91 -29.20 10.03 16.12
C MET A 91 -30.41 10.48 16.94
N ARG A 92 -30.20 11.05 18.13
CA ARG A 92 -31.29 11.57 18.97
C ARG A 92 -31.99 12.76 18.30
N ALA A 93 -31.24 13.69 17.71
CA ALA A 93 -31.80 14.83 16.98
C ALA A 93 -32.66 14.39 15.77
N ARG A 94 -32.21 13.35 15.03
CA ARG A 94 -32.97 12.80 13.91
C ARG A 94 -34.25 12.09 14.36
N TRP A 95 -34.18 11.35 15.47
CA TRP A 95 -35.34 10.69 16.07
C TRP A 95 -36.39 11.68 16.59
N GLU A 96 -35.95 12.80 17.18
CA GLU A 96 -36.85 13.87 17.63
C GLU A 96 -37.51 14.57 16.45
N ALA A 97 -36.80 14.78 15.33
CA ALA A 97 -37.37 15.34 14.12
C ALA A 97 -38.41 14.43 13.45
N GLU A 98 -38.22 13.10 13.49
CA GLU A 98 -39.21 12.13 13.00
C GLU A 98 -40.44 12.03 13.89
N ARG A 99 -40.31 12.27 15.20
CA ARG A 99 -41.43 12.23 16.16
C ARG A 99 -42.32 13.48 16.09
N ASN A 100 -41.84 14.55 15.47
CA ASN A 100 -42.54 15.84 15.31
C ASN A 100 -43.19 16.01 13.92
N ARG A 101 -43.19 14.96 13.08
CA ARG A 101 -43.97 14.85 11.84
C ARG A 101 -45.13 13.89 12.03
#